data_AF-A0A7S3RM73-F1
#
_entry.id   AF-A0A7S3RM73-F1
#
_cell.length_a   1.000
_cell.length_b   1.000
_cell.length_c   1.000
_cell.angle_alpha   90.00
_cell.angle_beta   90.00
_cell.angle_gamma   90.00
#
_symmetry.space_group_name_H-M   'P 1'
#
loop_
_entity.id
_entity.type
_entity.pdbx_description
1 polymer ?
#
loop_
_entity_poly.entity_id
_entity_poly.type
_entity_poly.pdbx_seq_one_letter_code
_entity_poly.pdbx_strand_id
1 'polypeptide(L)'
;EEVASEGLPALLAASDVAPPAEGDGRAAQVGWLLCLLASEEESASLVVAQPGAIQALFGHARRRCTRAQEEAAWALATLSAEAQYGRALAAEEGTFSLVLDLLATP
;
A
#
# COMPACT_ATOMS: atom_id res chain seq x y z
N GLU A 1 -14.48 14.69 1.97
CA GLU A 1 -13.28 14.60 2.83
C GLU A 1 -13.48 13.76 4.11
N GLU A 2 -14.63 13.79 4.79
CA GLU A 2 -14.82 13.10 6.09
C GLU A 2 -14.87 11.55 6.00
N VAL A 3 -15.46 11.00 4.93
CA VAL A 3 -15.67 9.53 4.78
C VAL A 3 -14.36 8.77 4.53
N ALA A 4 -13.36 9.42 3.91
CA ALA A 4 -12.07 8.79 3.63
C ALA A 4 -11.24 8.58 4.91
N SER A 5 -11.31 9.54 5.84
CA SER A 5 -10.62 9.50 7.14
C SER A 5 -11.14 8.38 8.05
N GLU A 6 -12.47 8.17 8.09
CA GLU A 6 -13.06 7.09 8.91
C GLU A 6 -12.95 5.71 8.24
N GLY A 7 -12.92 5.67 6.91
CA GLY A 7 -12.86 4.42 6.13
C GLY A 7 -11.48 3.78 6.07
N LEU A 8 -10.40 4.58 6.04
CA LEU A 8 -9.02 4.09 5.94
C LEU A 8 -8.63 3.11 7.08
N PRO A 9 -8.91 3.40 8.37
CA PRO A 9 -8.68 2.45 9.45
C PRO A 9 -9.44 1.14 9.28
N ALA A 10 -10.70 1.20 8.81
CA ALA A 10 -11.52 0.02 8.58
C ALA A 10 -11.01 -0.83 7.40
N LEU A 11 -10.50 -0.18 6.36
CA LEU A 11 -9.82 -0.83 5.24
C LEU A 11 -8.55 -1.54 5.72
N LEU A 12 -7.72 -0.90 6.54
CA LEU A 12 -6.51 -1.54 7.08
C LEU A 12 -6.82 -2.74 7.97
N ALA A 13 -7.82 -2.62 8.84
CA ALA A 13 -8.29 -3.74 9.64
C ALA A 13 -8.78 -4.91 8.77
N ALA A 14 -9.45 -4.62 7.65
CA ALA A 14 -9.88 -5.64 6.70
C ALA A 14 -8.72 -6.28 5.90
N SER A 15 -7.58 -5.60 5.79
CA SER A 15 -6.35 -6.11 5.17
C SER A 15 -5.62 -7.11 6.07
N ASP A 16 -5.60 -6.84 7.38
CA ASP A 16 -4.81 -7.57 8.38
C ASP A 16 -5.51 -8.87 8.88
N VAL A 17 -6.84 -8.91 8.82
CA VAL A 17 -7.66 -10.04 9.34
C VAL A 17 -7.62 -11.28 8.44
N ALA A 18 -7.10 -11.21 7.22
CA ALA A 18 -7.15 -12.33 6.26
C ALA A 18 -5.85 -13.16 6.25
N PRO A 19 -5.85 -14.39 6.82
CA PRO A 19 -4.73 -15.32 6.61
C PRO A 19 -4.61 -15.70 5.12
N PRO A 20 -3.40 -16.09 4.65
CA PRO A 20 -3.10 -16.36 3.23
C PRO A 20 -3.66 -17.68 2.69
N ALA A 21 -4.86 -18.07 3.14
CA ALA A 21 -5.55 -19.27 2.66
C ALA A 21 -6.87 -18.85 2.00
N GLU A 22 -6.89 -18.95 0.67
CA GLU A 22 -8.11 -19.14 -0.13
C GLU A 22 -9.20 -18.08 0.10
N GLY A 23 -8.86 -16.82 -0.22
CA GLY A 23 -9.80 -15.70 -0.12
C GLY A 23 -9.31 -14.44 -0.83
N ASP A 24 -8.78 -14.59 -2.05
CA ASP A 24 -8.10 -13.55 -2.84
C ASP A 24 -8.95 -12.33 -3.24
N GLY A 25 -10.22 -12.24 -2.82
CA GLY A 25 -11.06 -11.09 -3.12
C GLY A 25 -10.77 -9.88 -2.23
N ARG A 26 -10.92 -10.04 -0.90
CA ARG A 26 -11.10 -8.87 -0.01
C ARG A 26 -9.79 -8.14 0.29
N ALA A 27 -8.75 -8.87 0.70
CA ALA A 27 -7.46 -8.26 0.98
C ALA A 27 -6.80 -7.72 -0.31
N ALA A 28 -7.07 -8.34 -1.46
CA ALA A 28 -6.62 -7.80 -2.75
C ALA A 28 -7.41 -6.54 -3.15
N GLN A 29 -8.73 -6.53 -2.97
CA GLN A 29 -9.58 -5.34 -3.20
C GLN A 29 -9.20 -4.18 -2.28
N VAL A 30 -8.88 -4.46 -1.02
CA VAL A 30 -8.41 -3.45 -0.06
C VAL A 30 -7.03 -2.93 -0.45
N GLY A 31 -6.10 -3.81 -0.80
CA GLY A 31 -4.78 -3.40 -1.33
C GLY A 31 -4.91 -2.55 -2.59
N TRP A 32 -5.79 -2.94 -3.51
CA TRP A 32 -6.08 -2.18 -4.73
C TRP A 32 -6.70 -0.81 -4.43
N LEU A 33 -7.68 -0.73 -3.52
CA LEU A 33 -8.28 0.53 -3.07
C LEU A 33 -7.24 1.45 -2.43
N LEU A 34 -6.34 0.89 -1.61
CA LEU A 34 -5.23 1.65 -1.02
C LEU A 34 -4.26 2.15 -2.09
N CYS A 35 -3.94 1.34 -3.10
CA CYS A 35 -3.11 1.76 -4.23
C CYS A 35 -3.76 2.90 -5.02
N LEU A 36 -5.07 2.82 -5.26
CA LEU A 36 -5.83 3.87 -5.95
C LEU A 36 -5.82 5.17 -5.14
N LEU A 37 -6.10 5.09 -3.84
CA LEU A 37 -6.08 6.26 -2.94
C LEU A 37 -4.68 6.86 -2.79
N ALA A 38 -3.64 6.04 -2.80
CA ALA A 38 -2.25 6.49 -2.71
C ALA A 38 -1.78 7.22 -3.98
N SER A 39 -2.39 6.94 -5.12
CA SER A 39 -2.02 7.53 -6.39
C SER A 39 -2.77 8.83 -6.73
N GLU A 40 -3.81 9.16 -5.97
CA GLU A 40 -4.52 10.44 -6.09
C GLU A 40 -3.92 11.47 -5.12
N GLU A 41 -3.49 12.62 -5.61
CA GLU A 41 -2.75 13.64 -4.84
C GLU A 41 -3.48 14.07 -3.55
N GLU A 42 -4.80 14.27 -3.63
CA GLU A 42 -5.63 14.65 -2.49
C GLU A 42 -5.71 13.55 -1.42
N SER A 43 -5.72 12.28 -1.84
CA SER A 43 -5.87 11.12 -0.95
C SER A 43 -4.54 10.55 -0.47
N ALA A 44 -3.45 10.79 -1.18
CA ALA A 44 -2.10 10.35 -0.84
C ALA A 44 -1.67 10.86 0.54
N SER A 45 -2.02 12.11 0.85
CA SER A 45 -1.75 12.71 2.17
C SER A 45 -2.41 11.94 3.32
N LEU A 46 -3.65 11.49 3.12
CA LEU A 46 -4.42 10.71 4.10
C LEU A 46 -3.86 9.30 4.25
N VAL A 47 -3.47 8.67 3.14
CA VAL A 47 -2.85 7.33 3.14
C VAL A 47 -1.53 7.36 3.90
N VAL A 48 -0.66 8.34 3.65
CA VAL A 48 0.63 8.45 4.34
C VAL A 48 0.46 8.85 5.81
N ALA A 49 -0.53 9.68 6.13
CA ALA A 49 -0.84 10.04 7.51
C ALA A 49 -1.45 8.89 8.32
N GLN A 50 -2.05 7.89 7.65
CA GLN A 50 -2.69 6.78 8.31
C GLN A 50 -1.67 5.73 8.78
N PRO A 51 -1.56 5.47 10.10
CA PRO A 51 -0.66 4.45 10.63
C PRO A 51 -0.96 3.08 10.05
N GLY A 52 0.08 2.38 9.57
CA GLY A 52 -0.02 1.03 9.01
C GLY A 52 -0.44 0.97 7.54
N ALA A 53 -0.81 2.08 6.90
CA ALA A 53 -1.18 2.08 5.48
C ALA A 53 -0.02 1.73 4.55
N ILE A 54 1.16 2.29 4.81
CA ILE A 54 2.39 1.95 4.08
C ILE A 54 2.75 0.47 4.26
N GLN A 55 2.60 -0.05 5.48
CA GLN A 55 2.87 -1.47 5.76
C GLN A 55 1.87 -2.39 5.03
N ALA A 56 0.61 -1.99 4.91
CA ALA A 56 -0.38 -2.71 4.11
C ALA A 56 -0.01 -2.71 2.61
N LEU A 57 0.47 -1.59 2.07
CA LEU A 57 1.01 -1.52 0.71
C LEU A 57 2.22 -2.44 0.53
N PHE A 58 3.11 -2.52 1.53
CA PHE A 58 4.27 -3.43 1.50
C PHE A 58 3.84 -4.89 1.53
N GLY A 59 2.84 -5.22 2.35
CA GLY A 59 2.23 -6.55 2.38
C GLY A 59 1.60 -6.92 1.04
N HIS A 60 0.96 -5.96 0.36
CA HIS A 60 0.40 -6.14 -0.97
C HIS A 60 1.49 -6.36 -2.03
N ALA A 61 2.55 -5.55 -2.02
CA ALA A 61 3.70 -5.66 -2.92
C ALA A 61 4.48 -6.98 -2.77
N ARG A 62 4.46 -7.60 -1.59
CA ARG A 62 5.10 -8.91 -1.34
C ARG A 62 4.24 -10.09 -1.79
N ARG A 63 2.99 -9.88 -2.20
CA ARG A 63 2.16 -10.98 -2.72
C ARG A 63 2.75 -11.43 -4.05
N ARG A 64 2.99 -12.73 -4.18
CA ARG A 64 3.50 -13.37 -5.42
C ARG A 64 2.43 -13.49 -6.52
N CYS A 65 1.60 -12.46 -6.67
CA CYS A 65 0.68 -12.30 -7.80
C CYS A 65 1.09 -11.04 -8.56
N THR A 66 1.44 -11.20 -9.84
CA THR A 66 2.00 -10.14 -10.71
C THR A 66 1.19 -8.85 -10.66
N ARG A 67 -0.14 -8.94 -10.70
CA ARG A 67 -1.00 -7.75 -10.71
C ARG A 67 -0.96 -6.94 -9.40
N ALA A 68 -1.08 -7.59 -8.24
CA ALA A 68 -1.03 -6.89 -6.95
C ALA A 68 0.34 -6.26 -6.70
N GLN A 69 1.39 -6.96 -7.13
CA GLN A 69 2.76 -6.50 -7.01
C GLN A 69 3.00 -5.25 -7.88
N GLU A 70 2.54 -5.26 -9.13
CA GLU A 70 2.60 -4.12 -10.05
C GLU A 70 1.80 -2.92 -9.53
N GLU A 71 0.57 -3.15 -9.07
CA GLU A 71 -0.32 -2.10 -8.54
C GLU A 71 0.28 -1.44 -7.28
N ALA A 72 0.83 -2.24 -6.36
CA ALA A 72 1.50 -1.73 -5.18
C ALA A 72 2.81 -0.99 -5.53
N ALA A 73 3.61 -1.53 -6.44
CA ALA A 73 4.84 -0.87 -6.89
C ALA A 73 4.54 0.48 -7.55
N TRP A 74 3.47 0.56 -8.34
CA TRP A 74 3.02 1.82 -8.95
C TRP A 74 2.58 2.84 -7.90
N ALA A 75 1.75 2.44 -6.92
CA ALA A 75 1.33 3.32 -5.84
C ALA A 75 2.52 3.85 -5.01
N LEU A 76 3.48 2.97 -4.69
CA LEU A 76 4.72 3.36 -4.00
C LEU A 76 5.57 4.32 -4.83
N ALA A 77 5.66 4.11 -6.15
CA ALA A 77 6.35 5.00 -7.07
C ALA A 77 5.68 6.39 -7.11
N THR A 78 4.35 6.43 -7.19
CA THR A 78 3.57 7.68 -7.18
C THR A 78 3.77 8.45 -5.88
N LEU A 79 3.66 7.78 -4.73
CA LEU A 79 3.96 8.38 -3.43
C LEU A 79 5.41 8.88 -3.37
N SER A 80 6.38 8.12 -3.91
CA SER A 80 7.79 8.53 -3.88
C SER A 80 8.12 9.74 -4.77
N ALA A 81 7.27 10.06 -5.76
CA ALA A 81 7.46 11.21 -6.64
C ALA A 81 7.31 12.55 -5.87
N GLU A 82 6.51 12.54 -4.80
CA GLU A 82 6.33 13.63 -3.86
C GLU A 82 7.41 13.57 -2.78
N ALA A 83 8.29 14.58 -2.70
CA ALA A 83 9.44 14.58 -1.79
C ALA A 83 9.06 14.39 -0.30
N GLN A 84 7.88 14.84 0.10
CA GLN A 84 7.34 14.70 1.45
C GLN A 84 6.94 13.25 1.78
N TYR A 85 6.31 12.54 0.85
CA TYR A 85 5.89 11.14 1.04
C TYR A 85 7.05 10.17 0.78
N GLY A 86 7.96 10.50 -0.14
CA GLY A 86 9.18 9.72 -0.37
C GLY A 86 10.07 9.64 0.87
N ARG A 87 10.13 10.69 1.70
CA ARG A 87 10.83 10.65 2.98
C ARG A 87 10.14 9.75 4.01
N ALA A 88 8.80 9.78 4.06
CA ALA A 88 8.04 8.90 4.94
C ALA A 88 8.25 7.42 4.55
N LEU A 89 8.17 7.11 3.26
CA LEU A 89 8.48 5.79 2.72
C LEU A 89 9.90 5.36 3.06
N ALA A 90 10.91 6.21 2.84
CA ALA A 90 12.30 5.86 3.15
C ALA A 90 12.58 5.66 4.65
N ALA A 91 11.76 6.26 5.52
CA ALA A 91 11.86 6.10 6.97
C ALA A 91 11.18 4.81 7.49
N GLU A 92 10.30 4.20 6.70
CA GLU A 92 9.66 2.94 7.06
C GLU A 92 10.65 1.76 7.01
N GLU A 93 10.55 0.90 8.02
CA GLU A 93 11.43 -0.25 8.13
C GLU A 93 11.10 -1.27 7.03
N GLY A 94 12.14 -1.74 6.32
CA GLY A 94 11.98 -2.73 5.26
C GLY A 94 11.65 -2.16 3.88
N THR A 95 11.55 -0.82 3.71
CA THR A 95 11.35 -0.19 2.39
C THR A 95 12.42 -0.59 1.39
N PHE A 96 13.70 -0.49 1.78
CA PHE A 96 14.80 -0.87 0.90
C PHE A 96 14.81 -2.38 0.59
N SER A 97 14.46 -3.22 1.56
CA SER A 97 14.32 -4.66 1.33
C SER A 97 13.21 -4.94 0.32
N LEU A 98 12.06 -4.28 0.46
CA LEU A 98 10.94 -4.44 -0.46
C LEU A 98 11.31 -4.01 -1.88
N VAL A 99 11.98 -2.87 -2.03
CA VAL A 99 12.42 -2.39 -3.35
C VAL A 99 13.40 -3.37 -3.98
N LEU A 100 14.34 -3.93 -3.21
CA LEU A 100 15.25 -4.96 -3.70
C LEU A 100 14.51 -6.25 -4.08
N ASP A 101 13.52 -6.67 -3.30
CA ASP A 101 12.68 -7.84 -3.60
C ASP A 101 11.89 -7.62 -4.91
N LEU A 102 11.29 -6.43 -5.07
CA LEU A 102 10.58 -6.03 -6.30
C LEU A 102 11.52 -6.04 -7.51
N LEU A 103 12.73 -5.50 -7.39
CA LEU A 103 13.74 -5.49 -8.45
C LEU A 103 14.28 -6.89 -8.79
N ALA A 104 14.30 -7.80 -7.80
CA ALA A 104 14.72 -9.18 -7.99
C ALA A 104 13.60 -10.07 -8.59
N THR A 105 12.37 -9.55 -8.69
CA THR A 105 11.26 -10.27 -9.31
C THR A 105 11.29 -9.98 -10.83
N PRO A 106 11.51 -11.00 -11.69
CA PRO A 106 11.66 -10.82 -13.14
C PRO A 106 10.34 -10.55 -13.89
#